data_AF-A0AAN9C2S7-F1
#
_entry.id   AF-A0AAN9C2S7-F1
#
_cell.length_a   1.000
_cell.length_b   1.000
_cell.length_c   1.000
_cell.angle_alpha   90.00
_cell.angle_beta   90.00
_cell.angle_gamma   90.00
#
_symmetry.space_group_name_H-M   'P 1'
#
loop_
_entity.id
_entity.type
_entity.pdbx_description
1 polymer ?
#
loop_
_entity_poly.entity_id
_entity_poly.type
_entity_poly.pdbx_seq_one_letter_code
_entity_poly.pdbx_strand_id
1 'polypeptide(L)'
;MASSKVSTLCAVFLVFNLTRVSAKIVASFIMPHGGIALDPRHFNTTNSTAKKEAWEIHNACVKVRQQMQQLKPDLVFLSTPHGVADLKNFLFYLNPQGQGHADTDNCQCPPCCYSVSVNLDTKMSADLVKSLGLAKNVSGLSAYGPPEQSSEPFPLKWGEVIPLHFIPGLNNTKAIILSQPSRRYTDDVAMIPELL
;
A
#
# COMPACT_ATOMS: atom_id res chain seq x y z
N MET A 1 17.12 -43.61 63.50
CA MET A 1 16.75 -43.92 62.10
C MET A 1 16.19 -42.64 61.49
N ALA A 2 17.00 -41.94 60.69
CA ALA A 2 16.61 -40.70 60.03
C ALA A 2 16.25 -41.01 58.57
N SER A 3 15.01 -40.71 58.18
CA SER A 3 14.52 -40.89 56.81
C SER A 3 14.56 -39.53 56.10
N SER A 4 15.58 -39.30 55.27
CA SER A 4 15.66 -38.13 54.40
C SER A 4 14.75 -38.34 53.18
N LYS A 5 13.75 -37.47 53.03
CA LYS A 5 12.96 -37.38 51.79
C LYS A 5 13.72 -36.48 50.82
N VAL A 6 14.34 -37.08 49.81
CA VAL A 6 14.90 -36.36 48.66
C VAL A 6 13.73 -35.87 47.82
N SER A 7 13.48 -34.57 47.83
CA SER A 7 12.50 -33.93 46.95
C SER A 7 13.16 -33.70 45.59
N THR A 8 12.83 -34.55 44.63
CA THR A 8 13.27 -34.41 43.24
C THR A 8 12.58 -33.19 42.61
N LEU A 9 13.33 -32.10 42.47
CA LEU A 9 12.91 -30.89 41.78
C LEU A 9 12.92 -31.17 40.26
N CYS A 10 11.75 -31.38 39.66
CA CYS A 10 11.60 -31.43 38.21
C CYS A 10 11.81 -30.02 37.64
N ALA A 11 13.02 -29.73 37.18
CA ALA A 11 13.31 -28.56 36.36
C ALA A 11 12.67 -28.74 34.97
N VAL A 12 11.54 -28.07 34.73
CA VAL A 12 10.94 -27.96 33.41
C VAL A 12 11.77 -26.95 32.62
N PHE A 13 12.67 -27.44 31.76
CA PHE A 13 13.37 -26.62 30.77
C PHE A 13 12.39 -26.24 29.65
N LEU A 14 11.82 -25.04 29.74
CA LEU A 14 11.13 -24.39 28.63
C LEU A 14 12.17 -23.98 27.58
N VAL A 15 12.41 -24.86 26.62
CA VAL A 15 13.17 -24.52 25.40
C VAL A 15 12.26 -23.63 24.55
N PHE A 16 12.41 -22.31 24.71
CA PHE A 16 11.83 -21.35 23.78
C PHE A 16 12.51 -21.52 22.42
N ASN A 17 11.81 -22.17 21.49
CA ASN A 17 12.19 -22.12 20.08
C ASN A 17 12.04 -20.66 19.63
N LEU A 18 13.16 -19.95 19.55
CA LEU A 18 13.25 -18.64 18.91
C LEU A 18 12.99 -18.83 17.41
N THR A 19 11.73 -18.89 17.01
CA THR A 19 11.35 -18.86 15.60
C THR A 19 11.79 -17.52 15.02
N ARG A 20 12.79 -17.55 14.13
CA ARG A 20 13.16 -16.37 13.35
C ARG A 20 11.98 -15.97 12.48
N VAL A 21 11.32 -14.89 12.83
CA VAL A 21 10.33 -14.25 11.95
C VAL A 21 11.12 -13.49 10.88
N SER A 22 10.83 -13.77 9.62
CA SER A 22 11.45 -13.09 8.47
C SER A 22 10.37 -12.41 7.65
N ALA A 23 10.53 -11.11 7.43
CA ALA A 23 9.74 -10.41 6.43
C ALA A 23 10.27 -10.77 5.03
N LYS A 24 9.36 -11.01 4.08
CA LYS A 24 9.70 -11.34 2.70
C LYS A 24 8.87 -10.51 1.73
N ILE A 25 9.54 -9.91 0.74
CA ILE A 25 8.86 -9.37 -0.44
C ILE A 25 8.51 -10.57 -1.34
N VAL A 26 7.22 -10.85 -1.48
CA VAL A 26 6.74 -12.02 -2.25
C VAL A 26 6.52 -11.71 -3.73
N ALA A 27 6.26 -10.44 -4.06
CA ALA A 27 6.11 -9.95 -5.42
C ALA A 27 6.27 -8.42 -5.49
N SER A 28 6.48 -7.90 -6.70
CA SER A 28 6.42 -6.48 -7.02
C SER A 28 5.69 -6.29 -8.34
N PHE A 29 4.82 -5.28 -8.41
CA PHE A 29 4.00 -4.98 -9.58
C PHE A 29 4.09 -3.49 -9.89
N ILE A 30 4.14 -3.17 -11.19
CA ILE A 30 3.97 -1.80 -11.68
C ILE A 30 2.55 -1.72 -12.21
N MET A 31 1.74 -0.88 -11.56
CA MET A 31 0.32 -0.72 -11.88
C MET A 31 0.09 0.69 -12.42
N PRO A 32 -0.70 0.83 -13.51
CA PRO A 32 -1.14 2.14 -13.96
C PRO A 32 -2.14 2.75 -12.95
N HIS A 33 -2.26 4.07 -13.00
CA HIS A 33 -3.23 4.84 -12.23
C HIS A 33 -4.07 5.76 -13.15
N GLY A 34 -4.21 5.39 -14.43
CA GLY A 34 -5.10 6.06 -15.38
C GLY A 34 -6.47 5.38 -15.40
N GLY A 35 -7.54 6.16 -15.53
CA GLY A 35 -8.92 5.67 -15.47
C GLY A 35 -9.22 4.59 -16.52
N ILE A 36 -8.55 4.64 -17.66
CA ILE A 36 -8.60 3.63 -18.73
C ILE A 36 -8.31 2.20 -18.25
N ALA A 37 -7.50 2.04 -17.21
CA ALA A 37 -7.19 0.73 -16.65
C ALA A 37 -8.40 0.11 -15.94
N LEU A 38 -9.28 0.92 -15.37
CA LEU A 38 -10.50 0.47 -14.69
C LEU A 38 -11.51 -0.10 -15.69
N ASP A 39 -11.81 0.66 -16.73
CA ASP A 39 -12.82 0.29 -17.72
C ASP A 39 -12.56 0.90 -19.10
N PRO A 40 -11.90 0.14 -20.00
CA PRO A 40 -11.64 0.57 -21.36
C PRO A 40 -12.88 0.88 -22.17
N ARG A 41 -14.10 0.48 -21.78
CA ARG A 41 -15.34 0.78 -22.54
C ARG A 41 -15.54 2.28 -22.70
N HIS A 42 -15.19 3.06 -21.68
CA HIS A 42 -15.35 4.51 -21.67
C HIS A 42 -14.19 5.28 -22.33
N PHE A 43 -13.15 4.57 -22.79
CA PHE A 43 -12.10 5.21 -23.60
C PHE A 43 -12.65 5.65 -24.97
N ASN A 44 -12.91 6.95 -25.11
CA ASN A 44 -13.49 7.58 -26.30
C ASN A 44 -12.42 7.84 -27.36
N THR A 45 -12.06 6.78 -28.09
CA THR A 45 -11.12 6.85 -29.22
C THR A 45 -11.72 6.23 -30.46
N THR A 46 -11.42 6.81 -31.63
CA THR A 46 -11.72 6.21 -32.94
C THR A 46 -10.59 5.29 -33.42
N ASN A 47 -9.44 5.30 -32.76
CA ASN A 47 -8.30 4.46 -33.08
C ASN A 47 -8.49 3.04 -32.50
N SER A 48 -8.73 2.06 -33.36
CA SER A 48 -8.97 0.67 -32.96
C SER A 48 -7.76 0.03 -32.28
N THR A 49 -6.54 0.39 -32.67
CA THR A 49 -5.30 -0.07 -32.01
C THR A 49 -5.24 0.44 -30.58
N ALA A 50 -5.47 1.75 -30.36
CA ALA A 50 -5.46 2.32 -29.02
C ALA A 50 -6.55 1.70 -28.12
N LYS A 51 -7.74 1.41 -28.68
CA LYS A 51 -8.80 0.71 -27.95
C LYS A 51 -8.39 -0.71 -27.55
N LYS A 52 -7.66 -1.43 -28.41
CA LYS A 52 -7.14 -2.77 -28.12
C LYS A 52 -6.08 -2.70 -27.02
N GLU A 53 -5.14 -1.76 -27.10
CA GLU A 53 -4.10 -1.55 -26.08
C GLU A 53 -4.70 -1.20 -24.71
N ALA A 54 -5.76 -0.40 -24.68
CA ALA A 54 -6.51 -0.11 -23.47
C ALA A 54 -7.04 -1.39 -22.79
N TRP A 55 -7.58 -2.32 -23.59
CA TRP A 55 -8.00 -3.63 -23.10
C TRP A 55 -6.82 -4.48 -22.62
N GLU A 56 -5.67 -4.41 -23.29
CA GLU A 56 -4.46 -5.12 -22.84
C GLU A 56 -3.99 -4.62 -21.46
N ILE A 57 -4.02 -3.32 -21.22
CA ILE A 57 -3.70 -2.70 -19.92
C ILE A 57 -4.68 -3.18 -18.83
N HIS A 58 -5.99 -3.10 -19.09
CA HIS A 58 -7.01 -3.59 -18.15
C HIS A 58 -6.81 -5.07 -17.83
N ASN A 59 -6.62 -5.89 -18.86
CA ASN A 59 -6.41 -7.33 -18.69
C ASN A 59 -5.13 -7.65 -17.92
N ALA A 60 -4.06 -6.86 -18.08
CA ALA A 60 -2.86 -6.98 -17.27
C ALA A 60 -3.14 -6.70 -15.79
N CYS A 61 -3.92 -5.65 -15.48
CA CYS A 61 -4.33 -5.35 -14.10
C CYS A 61 -5.18 -6.48 -13.49
N VAL A 62 -6.08 -7.08 -14.27
CA VAL A 62 -6.86 -8.26 -13.86
C VAL A 62 -5.96 -9.48 -13.61
N LYS A 63 -4.89 -9.68 -14.38
CA LYS A 63 -3.91 -10.76 -14.11
C LYS A 63 -3.15 -10.51 -12.79
N VAL A 64 -2.76 -9.27 -12.49
CA VAL A 64 -2.16 -8.92 -11.19
C VAL A 64 -3.11 -9.25 -10.05
N ARG A 65 -4.41 -8.92 -10.19
CA ARG A 65 -5.44 -9.34 -9.22
C ARG A 65 -5.42 -10.84 -8.96
N GLN A 66 -5.40 -11.65 -10.02
CA GLN A 66 -5.36 -13.11 -9.91
C GLN A 66 -4.09 -13.61 -9.21
N GLN A 67 -2.94 -13.02 -9.53
CA GLN A 67 -1.67 -13.35 -8.87
C GLN A 67 -1.70 -12.99 -7.39
N MET A 68 -2.23 -11.82 -7.03
CA MET A 68 -2.41 -11.39 -5.64
C MET A 68 -3.33 -12.34 -4.85
N GLN A 69 -4.38 -12.87 -5.48
CA GLN A 69 -5.25 -13.89 -4.85
C GLN A 69 -4.50 -15.18 -4.50
N GLN A 70 -3.51 -15.56 -5.31
CA GLN A 70 -2.70 -16.75 -5.09
C GLN A 70 -1.62 -16.50 -4.04
N LEU A 71 -0.95 -15.34 -4.11
CA LEU A 71 0.14 -14.95 -3.20
C LEU A 71 -0.35 -14.67 -1.78
N LYS A 72 -1.57 -14.15 -1.62
CA LYS A 72 -2.19 -13.80 -0.33
C LYS A 72 -1.23 -13.01 0.60
N PRO A 73 -0.72 -11.85 0.17
CA PRO A 73 0.17 -11.08 1.02
C PRO A 73 -0.56 -10.51 2.23
N ASP A 74 0.13 -10.48 3.37
CA ASP A 74 -0.38 -9.89 4.62
C ASP A 74 -0.36 -8.35 4.57
N LEU A 75 0.48 -7.78 3.71
CA LEU A 75 0.71 -6.35 3.57
C LEU A 75 0.93 -5.95 2.11
N VAL A 76 0.32 -4.85 1.69
CA VAL A 76 0.59 -4.17 0.43
C VAL A 76 1.40 -2.91 0.70
N PHE A 77 2.51 -2.72 -0.01
CA PHE A 77 3.22 -1.45 -0.04
C PHE A 77 2.93 -0.76 -1.37
N LEU A 78 2.28 0.41 -1.33
CA LEU A 78 1.96 1.22 -2.50
C LEU A 78 2.79 2.49 -2.50
N SER A 79 3.66 2.64 -3.49
CA SER A 79 4.26 3.94 -3.83
C SER A 79 3.42 4.61 -4.91
N THR A 80 3.03 5.86 -4.70
CA THR A 80 2.20 6.61 -5.65
C THR A 80 2.80 7.99 -5.99
N PRO A 81 2.84 8.35 -7.27
CA PRO A 81 3.25 9.69 -7.69
C PRO A 81 2.08 10.67 -7.70
N HIS A 82 0.87 10.32 -7.26
CA HIS A 82 -0.28 11.23 -7.31
C HIS A 82 -1.09 11.28 -6.01
N GLY A 83 -0.43 10.93 -4.90
CA GLY A 83 -0.96 11.16 -3.56
C GLY A 83 -0.74 12.59 -3.07
N VAL A 84 -1.08 12.82 -1.80
CA VAL A 84 -0.74 14.07 -1.11
C VAL A 84 0.78 14.20 -1.07
N ALA A 85 1.31 15.33 -1.52
CA ALA A 85 2.75 15.52 -1.67
C ALA A 85 3.25 16.68 -0.82
N ASP A 86 4.37 16.44 -0.13
CA ASP A 86 5.22 17.51 0.39
C ASP A 86 6.16 18.01 -0.72
N LEU A 87 6.74 19.20 -0.55
CA LEU A 87 7.68 19.74 -1.53
C LEU A 87 8.92 18.86 -1.65
N LYS A 88 9.43 18.31 -0.54
CA LYS A 88 10.72 17.62 -0.49
C LYS A 88 10.62 16.16 -0.06
N ASN A 89 9.78 15.86 0.93
CA ASN A 89 9.77 14.57 1.60
C ASN A 89 8.80 13.58 0.94
N PHE A 90 9.22 12.32 0.89
CA PHE A 90 8.27 11.22 0.73
C PHE A 90 7.38 11.15 1.97
N LEU A 91 6.09 10.89 1.76
CA LEU A 91 5.11 10.89 2.84
C LEU A 91 4.51 9.50 3.07
N PHE A 92 4.59 9.02 4.30
CA PHE A 92 3.79 7.87 4.75
C PHE A 92 2.46 8.34 5.33
N TYR A 93 1.36 7.71 4.93
CA TYR A 93 0.04 8.00 5.50
C TYR A 93 -0.12 7.31 6.87
N LEU A 94 -0.56 8.08 7.88
CA LEU A 94 -0.63 7.63 9.27
C LEU A 94 -2.05 7.53 9.84
N ASN A 95 -3.10 7.73 9.05
CA ASN A 95 -4.45 7.40 9.50
C ASN A 95 -4.69 5.89 9.46
N PRO A 96 -5.48 5.30 10.38
CA PRO A 96 -5.77 3.87 10.40
C PRO A 96 -6.51 3.33 9.16
N GLN A 97 -7.23 4.19 8.46
CA GLN A 97 -7.98 3.84 7.25
C GLN A 97 -7.68 4.83 6.13
N GLY A 98 -7.77 4.37 4.89
CA GLY A 98 -7.81 5.20 3.70
C GLY A 98 -9.08 4.94 2.90
N GLN A 99 -9.69 5.99 2.36
CA GLN A 99 -10.90 5.87 1.55
C GLN A 99 -10.90 6.87 0.40
N GLY A 100 -11.38 6.42 -0.76
CA GLY A 100 -11.54 7.30 -1.91
C GLY A 100 -12.34 6.66 -3.02
N HIS A 101 -12.48 7.40 -4.10
CA HIS A 101 -13.00 6.90 -5.36
C HIS A 101 -12.18 7.46 -6.52
N ALA A 102 -12.25 6.73 -7.63
CA ALA A 102 -11.79 7.16 -8.93
C ALA A 102 -12.92 6.95 -9.94
N ASP A 103 -12.85 7.70 -11.03
CA ASP A 103 -13.65 7.51 -12.20
C ASP A 103 -12.78 6.98 -13.35
N THR A 104 -13.43 6.56 -14.43
CA THR A 104 -12.75 6.09 -15.64
C THR A 104 -12.78 7.18 -16.71
N ASP A 105 -11.95 7.05 -17.74
CA ASP A 105 -11.84 8.05 -18.79
C ASP A 105 -13.22 8.29 -19.44
N ASN A 106 -13.62 9.56 -19.60
CA ASN A 106 -14.90 9.96 -20.19
C ASN A 106 -16.16 9.40 -19.52
N CYS A 107 -16.08 8.94 -18.27
CA CYS A 107 -17.27 8.62 -17.48
C CYS A 107 -17.07 9.03 -16.03
N GLN A 108 -17.81 10.05 -15.59
CA GLN A 108 -17.71 10.58 -14.24
C GLN A 108 -18.50 9.75 -13.23
N CYS A 109 -18.13 9.88 -11.96
CA CYS A 109 -18.91 9.37 -10.83
C CYS A 109 -20.00 10.40 -10.46
N PRO A 110 -21.31 10.08 -10.53
CA PRO A 110 -21.96 8.83 -10.96
C PRO A 110 -22.19 8.74 -12.49
N PRO A 111 -22.27 7.54 -13.10
CA PRO A 111 -22.37 6.21 -12.48
C PRO A 111 -21.04 5.45 -12.32
N CYS A 112 -19.93 5.98 -12.84
CA CYS A 112 -18.64 5.27 -12.90
C CYS A 112 -17.79 5.44 -11.63
N CYS A 113 -18.37 5.21 -10.45
CA CYS A 113 -17.67 5.33 -9.18
C CYS A 113 -16.92 4.03 -8.83
N TYR A 114 -15.60 4.06 -8.88
CA TYR A 114 -14.74 2.96 -8.40
C TYR A 114 -14.21 3.32 -7.03
N SER A 115 -14.85 2.82 -5.98
CA SER A 115 -14.49 3.13 -4.59
C SER A 115 -13.53 2.10 -3.98
N VAL A 116 -12.64 2.59 -3.14
CA VAL A 116 -11.74 1.77 -2.31
C VAL A 116 -11.84 2.24 -0.87
N SER A 117 -11.87 1.27 0.04
CA SER A 117 -11.61 1.44 1.48
C SER A 117 -10.54 0.42 1.86
N VAL A 118 -9.53 0.85 2.62
CA VAL A 118 -8.38 0.02 2.97
C VAL A 118 -7.92 0.32 4.39
N ASN A 119 -7.56 -0.72 5.13
CA ASN A 119 -6.90 -0.60 6.43
C ASN A 119 -5.42 -0.28 6.23
N LEU A 120 -4.91 0.75 6.86
CA LEU A 120 -3.50 1.14 6.76
C LEU A 120 -2.69 0.59 7.95
N ASP A 121 -1.48 0.10 7.70
CA ASP A 121 -0.56 -0.29 8.78
C ASP A 121 0.19 0.93 9.29
N THR A 122 -0.46 1.67 10.19
CA THR A 122 0.07 2.93 10.74
C THR A 122 1.27 2.71 11.63
N LYS A 123 1.33 1.59 12.36
CA LYS A 123 2.47 1.24 13.21
C LYS A 123 3.72 1.02 12.38
N MET A 124 3.64 0.16 11.36
CA MET A 124 4.78 -0.08 10.48
C MET A 124 5.15 1.19 9.70
N SER A 125 4.17 2.01 9.30
CA SER A 125 4.43 3.30 8.67
C SER A 125 5.18 4.28 9.59
N ALA A 126 4.79 4.38 10.86
CA ALA A 126 5.48 5.20 11.86
C ALA A 126 6.89 4.69 12.14
N ASP A 127 7.08 3.37 12.23
CA ASP A 127 8.39 2.73 12.36
C ASP A 127 9.28 3.06 11.16
N LEU A 128 8.75 2.99 9.93
CA LEU A 128 9.47 3.38 8.71
C LEU A 128 9.86 4.86 8.70
N VAL A 129 8.95 5.76 9.09
CA VAL A 129 9.26 7.19 9.22
C VAL A 129 10.41 7.40 10.20
N LYS A 130 10.37 6.74 11.36
CA LYS A 130 11.42 6.86 12.38
C LYS A 130 12.75 6.29 11.91
N SER A 131 12.75 5.12 11.27
CA SER A 131 13.96 4.45 10.80
C SER A 131 14.61 5.14 9.61
N LEU A 132 13.82 5.69 8.69
CA LEU A 132 14.32 6.33 7.46
C LEU A 132 14.58 7.83 7.64
N GLY A 133 13.82 8.51 8.50
CA GLY A 133 13.87 9.97 8.65
C GLY A 133 15.20 10.53 9.16
N LEU A 134 16.10 9.68 9.70
CA LEU A 134 17.46 10.10 10.07
C LEU A 134 18.40 10.25 8.86
N ALA A 135 18.13 9.57 7.75
CA ALA A 135 19.04 9.47 6.61
C ALA A 135 18.41 9.81 5.25
N LYS A 136 17.09 9.85 5.16
CA LYS A 136 16.33 10.05 3.92
C LYS A 136 15.28 11.15 4.12
N ASN A 137 14.83 11.78 3.04
CA ASN A 137 13.78 12.80 3.08
C ASN A 137 12.41 12.14 3.21
N VAL A 138 12.08 11.67 4.41
CA VAL A 138 10.85 10.92 4.71
C VAL A 138 10.15 11.57 5.89
N SER A 139 8.83 11.78 5.76
CA SER A 139 7.96 12.28 6.81
C SER A 139 6.68 11.44 6.89
N GLY A 140 5.99 11.54 8.03
CA GLY A 140 4.65 10.99 8.20
C GLY A 140 3.58 12.08 8.11
N LEU A 141 2.42 11.75 7.56
CA LEU A 141 1.28 12.65 7.46
C LEU A 141 0.00 11.99 8.00
N SER A 142 -0.70 12.71 8.86
CA SER A 142 -2.04 12.35 9.36
C SER A 142 -3.03 13.45 8.98
N ALA A 143 -4.24 13.08 8.60
CA ALA A 143 -5.32 13.99 8.25
C ALA A 143 -6.46 13.90 9.29
N TYR A 144 -7.07 15.03 9.61
CA TYR A 144 -8.29 15.11 10.44
C TYR A 144 -8.18 14.42 11.82
N GLY A 145 -6.99 14.36 12.39
CA GLY A 145 -6.76 13.75 13.70
C GLY A 145 -5.29 13.41 13.97
N PRO A 146 -4.97 12.99 15.20
CA PRO A 146 -3.64 12.51 15.53
C PRO A 146 -3.27 11.24 14.73
N PRO A 147 -1.98 11.06 14.39
CA PRO A 147 -1.49 9.82 13.78
C PRO A 147 -1.94 8.58 14.56
N GLU A 148 -2.20 7.48 13.86
CA GLU A 148 -2.61 6.16 14.40
C GLU A 148 -3.97 6.12 15.13
N GLN A 149 -4.56 7.27 15.45
CA GLN A 149 -5.74 7.37 16.31
C GLN A 149 -6.91 8.12 15.62
N SER A 150 -6.71 8.61 14.39
CA SER A 150 -7.76 9.26 13.63
C SER A 150 -8.92 8.30 13.35
N SER A 151 -10.16 8.74 13.62
CA SER A 151 -11.38 8.04 13.22
C SER A 151 -11.79 8.35 11.78
N GLU A 152 -11.21 9.39 11.19
CA GLU A 152 -11.48 9.79 9.81
C GLU A 152 -10.51 9.09 8.84
N PRO A 153 -11.01 8.54 7.72
CA PRO A 153 -10.13 7.92 6.73
C PRO A 153 -9.27 8.98 6.04
N PHE A 154 -8.02 8.62 5.73
CA PHE A 154 -7.18 9.43 4.85
C PHE A 154 -7.82 9.50 3.46
N PRO A 155 -7.95 10.70 2.85
CA PRO A 155 -8.53 10.82 1.52
C PRO A 155 -7.60 10.23 0.46
N LEU A 156 -8.11 9.26 -0.31
CA LEU A 156 -7.42 8.65 -1.44
C LEU A 156 -7.97 9.19 -2.77
N LYS A 157 -7.12 9.30 -3.79
CA LYS A 157 -7.49 9.72 -5.14
C LYS A 157 -7.10 8.66 -6.17
N TRP A 158 -7.31 8.95 -7.44
CA TRP A 158 -7.06 8.02 -8.55
C TRP A 158 -5.65 7.39 -8.53
N GLY A 159 -4.65 8.12 -8.03
CA GLY A 159 -3.27 7.66 -7.85
C GLY A 159 -3.13 6.46 -6.91
N GLU A 160 -4.01 6.32 -5.92
CA GLU A 160 -4.06 5.17 -5.01
C GLU A 160 -5.22 4.24 -5.31
N VAL A 161 -6.39 4.80 -5.58
CA VAL A 161 -7.64 4.05 -5.74
C VAL A 161 -7.56 3.08 -6.90
N ILE A 162 -7.03 3.50 -8.06
CA ILE A 162 -6.98 2.64 -9.24
C ILE A 162 -6.11 1.39 -9.02
N PRO A 163 -4.84 1.48 -8.60
CA PRO A 163 -4.06 0.28 -8.33
C PRO A 163 -4.64 -0.56 -7.19
N LEU A 164 -5.15 0.06 -6.13
CA LEU A 164 -5.79 -0.65 -5.01
C LEU A 164 -7.06 -1.38 -5.45
N HIS A 165 -7.84 -0.85 -6.39
CA HIS A 165 -9.08 -1.49 -6.87
C HIS A 165 -8.86 -2.90 -7.42
N PHE A 166 -7.66 -3.18 -7.96
CA PHE A 166 -7.30 -4.51 -8.46
C PHE A 166 -6.79 -5.45 -7.36
N ILE A 167 -6.60 -4.99 -6.12
CA ILE A 167 -6.14 -5.83 -5.03
C ILE A 167 -7.34 -6.56 -4.41
N PRO A 168 -7.34 -7.91 -4.43
CA PRO A 168 -8.42 -8.70 -3.83
C PRO A 168 -8.37 -8.61 -2.31
N GLY A 169 -9.53 -8.53 -1.66
CA GLY A 169 -9.61 -8.71 -0.20
C GLY A 169 -8.92 -7.61 0.61
N LEU A 170 -8.89 -6.36 0.13
CA LEU A 170 -8.33 -5.20 0.84
C LEU A 170 -8.87 -4.99 2.27
N ASN A 171 -10.03 -5.54 2.59
CA ASN A 171 -10.57 -5.51 3.96
C ASN A 171 -9.74 -6.36 4.94
N ASN A 172 -9.04 -7.39 4.43
CA ASN A 172 -8.27 -8.36 5.20
C ASN A 172 -6.75 -8.16 5.06
N THR A 173 -6.30 -7.37 4.08
CA THR A 173 -4.89 -7.05 3.84
C THR A 173 -4.64 -5.60 4.19
N LYS A 174 -3.64 -5.33 5.03
CA LYS A 174 -3.27 -3.95 5.34
C LYS A 174 -2.47 -3.34 4.20
N ALA A 175 -2.47 -2.02 4.10
CA ALA A 175 -1.61 -1.28 3.16
C ALA A 175 -0.71 -0.26 3.86
N ILE A 176 0.45 -0.01 3.28
CA ILE A 176 1.29 1.16 3.54
C ILE A 176 1.27 1.98 2.26
N ILE A 177 1.00 3.28 2.38
CA ILE A 177 1.02 4.20 1.25
C ILE A 177 2.19 5.17 1.43
N LEU A 178 3.08 5.18 0.43
CA LEU A 178 4.19 6.11 0.29
C LEU A 178 3.87 7.06 -0.88
N SER A 179 3.58 8.31 -0.57
CA SER A 179 3.39 9.35 -1.58
C SER A 179 4.71 10.03 -1.92
N GLN A 180 4.96 10.24 -3.21
CA GLN A 180 6.17 10.87 -3.70
C GLN A 180 6.11 12.41 -3.57
N PRO A 181 7.25 13.09 -3.29
CA PRO A 181 7.29 14.54 -3.15
C PRO A 181 7.05 15.26 -4.48
N SER A 182 6.63 16.52 -4.41
CA SER A 182 6.38 17.38 -5.58
C SER A 182 7.64 17.63 -6.41
N ARG A 183 8.83 17.63 -5.80
CA ARG A 183 10.09 17.75 -6.55
C ARG A 183 10.33 16.62 -7.55
N ARG A 184 9.53 15.54 -7.56
CA ARG A 184 9.58 14.53 -8.64
C ARG A 184 9.32 15.10 -10.04
N TYR A 185 8.72 16.29 -10.15
CA TYR A 185 8.49 16.93 -11.46
C TYR A 185 9.71 17.69 -11.98
N THR A 186 10.70 17.96 -11.12
CA THR A 186 11.88 18.79 -11.47
C THR A 186 13.21 18.11 -11.16
N ASP A 187 13.22 17.19 -10.20
CA ASP A 187 14.41 16.60 -9.58
C ASP A 187 14.39 15.06 -9.65
N ASP A 188 13.56 14.46 -10.53
CA ASP A 188 13.36 13.01 -10.64
C ASP A 188 14.66 12.21 -10.72
N VAL A 189 15.62 12.65 -11.54
CA VAL A 189 16.94 12.00 -11.67
C VAL A 189 17.72 12.07 -10.36
N ALA A 190 17.71 13.22 -9.69
CA ALA A 190 18.42 13.41 -8.42
C ALA A 190 17.78 12.63 -7.27
N MET A 191 16.51 12.24 -7.40
CA MET A 191 15.80 11.42 -6.42
C MET A 191 16.09 9.92 -6.53
N ILE A 192 16.67 9.42 -7.64
CA ILE A 192 16.94 7.98 -7.82
C ILE A 192 17.74 7.36 -6.65
N PRO A 193 18.83 7.98 -6.14
CA PRO A 193 19.57 7.42 -5.00
C PRO A 193 18.78 7.39 -3.68
N GLU A 194 17.69 8.14 -3.57
CA GLU A 194 16.80 8.09 -2.40
C GLU A 194 15.90 6.84 -2.42
N LEU A 195 15.69 6.25 -3.60
CA LEU A 195 14.88 5.06 -3.86
C LEU A 195 15.67 3.74 -3.82
N LEU A 196 17.00 3.81 -3.65
CA LEU A 196 17.95 2.71 -3.53
C LEU A 196 18.51 2.61 -2.10
#